data_AF-A0A1Z4VS14-F1
#
_entry.id   AF-A0A1Z4VS14-F1
#
_cell.length_a   1.000
_cell.length_b   1.000
_cell.length_c   1.000
_cell.angle_alpha   90.00
_cell.angle_beta   90.00
_cell.angle_gamma   90.00
#
_symmetry.space_group_name_H-M   'P 1'
#
loop_
_entity.id
_entity.type
_entity.pdbx_description
1 polymer ?
#
loop_
_entity_poly.entity_id
_entity_poly.type
_entity_poly.pdbx_seq_one_letter_code
_entity_poly.pdbx_strand_id
1 'polypeptide(L)'
;MLERMSLLRNDPDDARRLFERARTGDVDAQYALGLSYAEGRGVAINEAKSYFWLSQACAQGDAEANILRNIVARDMSETDFQQARRLCDTPDYIRRIEF
;
A
#
# COMPACT_ATOMS: atom_id res chain seq x y z
N MET A 1 -0.39 -17.52 -8.51
CA MET A 1 -0.99 -17.31 -7.18
C MET A 1 0.00 -17.59 -6.03
N LEU A 2 0.81 -18.67 -6.03
CA LEU A 2 1.77 -18.95 -4.94
C LEU A 2 3.04 -18.07 -4.93
N GLU A 3 3.37 -17.37 -6.02
CA GLU A 3 4.59 -16.54 -6.12
C GLU A 3 4.50 -15.24 -5.31
N ARG A 4 3.34 -14.56 -5.28
CA ARG A 4 3.16 -13.29 -4.55
C ARG A 4 3.26 -13.44 -3.03
N MET A 5 2.83 -14.58 -2.49
CA MET A 5 2.83 -14.86 -1.06
C MET A 5 4.23 -15.16 -0.48
N SER A 6 5.24 -15.43 -1.33
CA SER A 6 6.62 -15.69 -0.86
C SER A 6 7.37 -14.42 -0.43
N LEU A 7 6.81 -13.23 -0.68
CA LEU A 7 7.40 -11.93 -0.29
C LEU A 7 6.94 -11.42 1.08
N LEU A 8 6.05 -12.13 1.76
CA LEU A 8 5.48 -11.73 3.06
C LEU A 8 6.20 -12.39 4.24
N ARG A 9 7.54 -12.42 4.21
CA ARG A 9 8.27 -12.65 5.46
C ARG A 9 8.10 -11.39 6.30
N ASN A 10 7.81 -11.56 7.59
CA ASN A 10 7.41 -10.46 8.49
C ASN A 10 8.64 -9.64 8.92
N ASP A 11 9.41 -9.14 7.96
CA ASP A 11 10.72 -8.52 8.14
C ASP A 11 10.65 -7.03 7.75
N PRO A 12 10.99 -6.07 8.62
CA PRO A 12 11.00 -4.65 8.28
C PRO A 12 11.94 -4.29 7.11
N ASP A 13 12.99 -5.09 6.88
CA ASP A 13 13.84 -4.94 5.69
C ASP A 13 13.08 -5.24 4.38
N ASP A 14 12.01 -6.04 4.44
CA ASP A 14 11.14 -6.29 3.30
C ASP A 14 10.26 -5.07 3.01
N ALA A 15 9.76 -4.35 4.04
CA ALA A 15 8.95 -3.15 3.84
C ALA A 15 9.71 -2.04 3.08
N ARG A 16 10.99 -1.84 3.40
CA ARG A 16 11.84 -0.89 2.68
C ARG A 16 12.02 -1.30 1.22
N ARG A 17 12.32 -2.57 0.94
CA ARG A 17 12.45 -3.08 -0.44
C ARG A 17 11.14 -2.98 -1.22
N LEU A 18 10.02 -3.27 -0.56
CA LEU A 18 8.69 -3.09 -1.13
C LEU A 18 8.44 -1.64 -1.48
N PHE A 19 8.81 -0.69 -0.63
CA PHE A 19 8.72 0.73 -0.94
C PHE A 19 9.53 1.11 -2.18
N GLU A 20 10.79 0.69 -2.27
CA GLU A 20 11.66 1.03 -3.40
C GLU A 20 11.11 0.52 -4.74
N ARG A 21 10.48 -0.65 -4.72
CA ARG A 21 9.80 -1.22 -5.89
C ARG A 21 8.46 -0.53 -6.16
N ALA A 22 7.65 -0.29 -5.13
CA ALA A 22 6.33 0.32 -5.24
C ALA A 22 6.42 1.74 -5.82
N ARG A 23 7.44 2.53 -5.42
CA ARG A 23 7.68 3.86 -6.00
C ARG A 23 8.06 3.84 -7.49
N THR A 24 8.61 2.73 -7.97
CA THR A 24 8.95 2.57 -9.40
C THR A 24 7.78 2.07 -10.25
N GLY A 25 6.61 1.84 -9.66
CA GLY A 25 5.43 1.36 -10.37
C GLY A 25 5.21 -0.15 -10.30
N ASP A 26 6.02 -0.90 -9.55
CA ASP A 26 5.86 -2.35 -9.42
C ASP A 26 4.53 -2.69 -8.74
N VAL A 27 3.60 -3.26 -9.51
CA VAL A 27 2.23 -3.59 -9.08
C VAL A 27 2.22 -4.55 -7.89
N ASP A 28 3.08 -5.55 -7.91
CA ASP A 28 3.17 -6.54 -6.82
C ASP A 28 3.65 -5.88 -5.54
N ALA A 29 4.62 -4.97 -5.66
CA ALA A 29 5.14 -4.24 -4.51
C ALA A 29 4.15 -3.20 -3.97
N GLN A 30 3.39 -2.53 -4.84
CA GLN A 30 2.31 -1.63 -4.43
C GLN A 30 1.22 -2.38 -3.67
N TYR A 31 0.82 -3.56 -4.16
CA TYR A 31 -0.12 -4.42 -3.46
C TYR A 31 0.43 -4.87 -2.09
N ALA A 32 1.64 -5.43 -2.08
CA ALA A 32 2.25 -5.95 -0.87
C ALA A 32 2.51 -4.86 0.18
N LEU A 33 2.94 -3.67 -0.23
CA LEU A 33 3.12 -2.53 0.68
C LEU A 33 1.77 -2.03 1.22
N GLY A 34 0.73 -2.02 0.38
CA GLY A 34 -0.63 -1.74 0.81
C GLY A 34 -1.12 -2.73 1.86
N LEU A 35 -0.87 -4.03 1.67
CA LEU A 35 -1.19 -5.08 2.63
C LEU A 35 -0.37 -4.93 3.93
N SER A 36 0.92 -4.62 3.84
CA SER A 36 1.76 -4.36 5.01
C SER A 36 1.23 -3.22 5.88
N TYR A 37 0.73 -2.14 5.27
CA TYR A 37 0.09 -1.05 6.01
C TYR A 37 -1.30 -1.41 6.57
N ALA A 38 -2.03 -2.34 5.95
CA ALA A 38 -3.32 -2.82 6.48
C ALA A 38 -3.12 -3.71 7.71
N GLU A 39 -2.13 -4.60 7.67
CA GLU A 39 -1.93 -5.65 8.68
C GLU A 39 -0.82 -5.33 9.70
N GLY A 40 -0.05 -4.26 9.47
CA GLY A 40 1.06 -3.88 10.34
C GLY A 40 2.32 -4.75 10.18
N ARG A 41 2.55 -5.30 8.99
CA ARG A 41 3.71 -6.19 8.73
C ARG A 41 4.95 -5.38 8.38
N GLY A 42 5.88 -5.28 9.32
CA GLY A 42 7.14 -4.53 9.15
C GLY A 42 6.98 -3.00 9.11
N VAL A 43 5.74 -2.49 9.21
CA VAL A 43 5.38 -1.06 9.31
C VAL A 43 4.20 -0.89 10.26
N ALA A 44 4.01 0.30 10.82
CA ALA A 44 2.82 0.60 11.61
C ALA A 44 1.56 0.56 10.73
N ILE A 45 0.44 0.07 11.29
CA ILE A 45 -0.86 0.08 10.62
C ILE A 45 -1.22 1.51 10.22
N ASN A 46 -1.59 1.68 8.95
CA ASN A 46 -2.03 2.97 8.42
C ASN A 46 -2.95 2.75 7.22
N GLU A 47 -4.25 2.82 7.47
CA GLU A 47 -5.29 2.57 6.45
C GLU A 47 -5.21 3.57 5.29
N ALA A 48 -4.86 4.83 5.56
CA ALA A 48 -4.71 5.84 4.51
C ALA A 48 -3.57 5.50 3.53
N LYS A 49 -2.42 5.06 4.05
CA LYS A 49 -1.29 4.58 3.23
C LYS A 49 -1.62 3.27 2.52
N SER A 50 -2.32 2.37 3.20
CA SER A 50 -2.79 1.12 2.59
C SER A 50 -3.66 1.40 1.38
N TYR A 51 -4.70 2.23 1.54
CA TYR A 51 -5.61 2.61 0.48
C TYR A 51 -4.88 3.31 -0.68
N PHE A 52 -3.91 4.18 -0.39
CA PHE A 52 -3.09 4.84 -1.40
C PHE A 52 -2.32 3.82 -2.28
N TRP A 53 -1.53 2.94 -1.68
CA TRP A 53 -0.71 1.98 -2.44
C TRP A 53 -1.57 0.96 -3.19
N LEU A 54 -2.66 0.51 -2.58
CA LEU A 54 -3.61 -0.38 -3.27
C LEU A 54 -4.30 0.33 -4.43
N SER A 55 -4.60 1.63 -4.33
CA SER A 55 -5.16 2.41 -5.44
C SER A 55 -4.19 2.50 -6.63
N GLN A 56 -2.89 2.60 -6.39
CA GLN A 56 -1.88 2.57 -7.45
C GLN A 56 -1.86 1.21 -8.16
N ALA A 57 -1.90 0.10 -7.40
CA ALA A 57 -1.98 -1.24 -7.99
C ALA A 57 -3.29 -1.44 -8.76
N CYS A 58 -4.42 -0.94 -8.24
CA CYS A 58 -5.71 -0.96 -8.93
C CYS A 58 -5.67 -0.22 -10.27
N ALA A 59 -5.02 0.94 -10.31
CA ALA A 59 -4.89 1.75 -11.52
C ALA A 59 -4.13 1.01 -12.64
N GLN A 60 -3.31 0.02 -12.27
CA GLN A 60 -2.58 -0.85 -13.19
C GLN A 60 -3.30 -2.17 -13.50
N GLY A 61 -4.55 -2.33 -13.02
CA GLY A 61 -5.41 -3.48 -13.31
C GLY A 61 -5.36 -4.61 -12.28
N ASP A 62 -4.76 -4.40 -11.11
CA ASP A 62 -4.68 -5.43 -10.08
C ASP A 62 -6.02 -5.67 -9.37
N ALA A 63 -6.64 -6.81 -9.65
CA ALA A 63 -7.95 -7.16 -9.10
C ALA A 63 -7.91 -7.46 -7.59
N GLU A 64 -6.80 -8.04 -7.09
CA GLU A 64 -6.63 -8.35 -5.67
C GLU A 64 -6.49 -7.05 -4.84
N ALA A 65 -5.76 -6.08 -5.36
CA ALA A 65 -5.64 -4.74 -4.79
C ALA A 65 -6.99 -4.05 -4.73
N ASN A 66 -7.86 -4.23 -5.74
CA ASN A 66 -9.20 -3.64 -5.74
C ASN A 66 -10.04 -4.18 -4.59
N ILE A 67 -10.03 -5.50 -4.40
CA ILE A 67 -10.74 -6.16 -3.30
C ILE A 67 -10.23 -5.62 -1.96
N LEU A 68 -8.92 -5.65 -1.74
CA LEU A 68 -8.32 -5.23 -0.47
C LEU A 68 -8.52 -3.73 -0.21
N ARG A 69 -8.41 -2.88 -1.24
CA ARG A 69 -8.68 -1.45 -1.15
C ARG A 69 -10.11 -1.19 -0.70
N ASN A 70 -11.07 -1.94 -1.25
CA ASN A 70 -12.46 -1.82 -0.86
C ASN A 70 -12.70 -2.32 0.57
N ILE A 71 -11.98 -3.35 1.03
CA ILE A 71 -12.05 -3.81 2.42
C ILE A 71 -11.57 -2.71 3.37
N VAL A 72 -10.37 -2.17 3.13
CA VAL A 72 -9.80 -1.09 3.95
C VAL A 72 -10.72 0.13 3.93
N ALA A 73 -11.25 0.51 2.77
CA ALA A 73 -12.13 1.67 2.64
C ALA A 73 -13.49 1.55 3.36
N ARG A 74 -13.94 0.34 3.73
CA ARG A 74 -15.23 0.16 4.40
C ARG A 74 -15.23 0.66 5.83
N ASP A 75 -14.10 0.48 6.52
CA ASP A 75 -13.98 0.79 7.94
C ASP A 75 -13.16 2.07 8.18
N MET A 76 -12.56 2.63 7.13
CA MET A 76 -11.85 3.91 7.17
C MET A 76 -12.75 5.05 7.66
N SER A 77 -12.22 5.84 8.60
CA SER A 77 -12.87 7.08 9.00
C SER A 77 -12.82 8.12 7.86
N GLU A 78 -13.75 9.09 7.86
CA GLU A 78 -13.73 10.25 6.95
C GLU A 78 -12.36 10.96 6.97
N THR A 79 -11.71 10.98 8.14
CA THR A 79 -10.37 11.60 8.29
C THR A 79 -9.31 10.79 7.56
N ASP A 80 -9.33 9.46 7.67
CA ASP A 80 -8.39 8.57 6.97
C ASP A 80 -8.61 8.61 5.46
N PHE A 81 -9.86 8.73 5.01
CA PHE A 81 -10.18 8.88 3.60
C PHE A 81 -9.65 10.20 3.03
N GLN A 82 -9.82 11.30 3.77
CA GLN A 82 -9.25 12.60 3.38
C GLN A 82 -7.72 12.58 3.38
N GLN A 83 -7.09 11.90 4.33
CA GLN A 83 -5.64 11.68 4.32
C GLN A 83 -5.22 10.90 3.08
N ALA A 84 -5.84 9.76 2.80
CA ALA A 84 -5.53 8.93 1.64
C ALA A 84 -5.69 9.71 0.32
N ARG A 85 -6.74 10.51 0.21
CA ARG A 85 -6.97 11.39 -0.94
C ARG A 85 -5.88 12.44 -1.10
N ARG A 86 -5.45 13.08 0.00
CA ARG A 86 -4.32 14.02 -0.02
C ARG A 86 -3.01 13.33 -0.43
N LEU A 87 -2.79 12.09 0.00
CA LEU A 87 -1.63 11.29 -0.44
C LEU A 87 -1.68 11.02 -1.94
N CYS A 88 -2.86 10.68 -2.49
CA CYS A 88 -3.06 10.54 -3.94
C CYS A 88 -2.81 11.84 -4.70
N ASP A 89 -3.24 12.98 -4.15
CA ASP A 89 -3.19 14.29 -4.79
C ASP A 89 -1.83 14.99 -4.66
N THR A 90 -0.87 14.43 -3.90
CA THR A 90 0.48 14.99 -3.74
C THR A 90 1.55 14.11 -4.40
N PRO A 91 2.01 14.45 -5.61
CA PRO A 91 3.06 13.69 -6.33
C PRO A 91 4.37 13.55 -5.56
N ASP A 92 4.64 14.49 -4.64
CA ASP A 92 5.84 14.46 -3.81
C ASP A 92 5.76 13.45 -2.66
N TYR A 93 4.59 12.87 -2.37
CA TYR A 93 4.46 11.88 -1.30
C TYR A 93 5.37 10.67 -1.55
N ILE A 94 5.40 10.15 -2.77
CA ILE A 94 6.29 9.04 -3.17
C ILE A 94 7.77 9.42 -3.04
N ARG A 95 8.11 10.71 -3.13
CA ARG A 95 9.49 11.22 -3.04
C ARG A 95 9.97 11.51 -1.61
N ARG A 96 9.06 11.65 -0.63
CA ARG A 96 9.34 12.20 0.70
C ARG A 96 9.05 11.26 1.87
N ILE A 97 8.74 9.98 1.64
CA ILE A 97 8.52 9.06 2.77
C ILE A 97 9.85 8.79 3.48
N GLU A 98 10.00 9.38 4.66
CA GLU A 98 11.00 9.02 5.66
C GLU A 98 10.45 7.82 6.47
N PHE A 99 11.29 6.80 6.68
CA PHE A 99 11.01 5.65 7.54
C PHE A 99 11.26 5.99 9.01
#